data_AF-A0A452ZQR1-F1
#
_entry.id   AF-A0A452ZQR1-F1
#
_cell.length_a   1.000
_cell.length_b   1.000
_cell.length_c   1.000
_cell.angle_alpha   90.00
_cell.angle_beta   90.00
_cell.angle_gamma   90.00
#
_symmetry.space_group_name_H-M   'P 1'
#
loop_
_entity.id
_entity.type
_entity.pdbx_description
1 polymer ?
#
loop_
_entity_poly.entity_id
_entity_poly.type
_entity_poly.pdbx_seq_one_letter_code
_entity_poly.pdbx_strand_id
1 'polypeptide(L)'
;MGTYFQVQDDYLDCYGDPEFIGKIGTDIEDYKCSWLVVQALERADESQKSILFENYGKKDPACVAKVKDLYKELNLEAVFHEYESESYKKLIADIEAQPSVAVQKVLKSFLHKIYMRQK
;
A
#
# COMPACT_ATOMS: atom_id res chain seq x y z
N MET A 1 -8.93 -4.53 -9.46
CA MET A 1 -8.81 -5.49 -8.35
C MET A 1 -7.35 -5.88 -8.10
N GLY A 2 -6.63 -6.44 -9.08
CA GLY A 2 -5.21 -6.78 -8.91
C GLY A 2 -4.31 -5.60 -8.50
N THR A 3 -4.53 -4.41 -9.07
CA THR A 3 -3.82 -3.19 -8.66
C THR A 3 -4.03 -2.85 -7.19
N TYR A 4 -5.29 -2.90 -6.71
CA TYR A 4 -5.59 -2.67 -5.29
C TYR A 4 -4.90 -3.71 -4.40
N PHE A 5 -4.90 -4.98 -4.80
CA PHE A 5 -4.21 -6.03 -4.05
C PHE A 5 -2.71 -5.78 -3.92
N GLN A 6 -2.05 -5.28 -4.98
CA GLN A 6 -0.62 -4.95 -4.93
C GLN A 6 -0.36 -3.72 -4.04
N VAL A 7 -1.22 -2.70 -4.09
CA VAL A 7 -1.11 -1.55 -3.17
C VAL A 7 -1.26 -1.97 -1.71
N GLN A 8 -2.16 -2.93 -1.42
CA GLN A 8 -2.24 -3.52 -0.08
C GLN A 8 -0.95 -4.28 0.29
N ASP A 9 -0.32 -4.96 -0.66
CA ASP A 9 0.94 -5.68 -0.42
C ASP A 9 2.07 -4.71 -0.04
N ASP A 10 2.22 -3.63 -0.81
CA ASP A 10 3.20 -2.58 -0.58
C ASP A 10 2.95 -1.87 0.77
N TYR A 11 1.68 -1.64 1.14
CA TYR A 11 1.31 -1.09 2.44
C TYR A 11 1.69 -2.04 3.58
N LEU A 12 1.29 -3.31 3.47
CA LEU A 12 1.53 -4.34 4.48
C LEU A 12 3.03 -4.65 4.65
N ASP A 13 3.83 -4.54 3.60
CA ASP A 13 5.29 -4.70 3.69
C ASP A 13 5.92 -3.67 4.65
N CYS A 14 5.41 -2.44 4.68
CA CYS A 14 5.93 -1.39 5.57
C CYS A 14 5.27 -1.35 6.95
N TYR A 15 3.94 -1.46 7.00
CA TYR A 15 3.11 -1.21 8.18
C TYR A 15 2.56 -2.45 8.87
N GLY A 16 2.57 -3.59 8.20
CA GLY A 16 2.01 -4.79 8.76
C GLY A 16 2.91 -5.41 9.82
N ASP A 17 2.28 -6.09 10.78
CA ASP A 17 2.98 -6.77 11.85
C ASP A 17 3.74 -7.99 11.31
N PRO A 18 5.08 -8.07 11.47
CA PRO A 18 5.87 -9.21 11.03
C PRO A 18 5.39 -10.56 11.58
N GLU A 19 4.83 -10.60 12.79
CA GLU A 19 4.29 -11.83 13.38
C GLU A 19 3.06 -12.34 12.61
N PHE A 20 2.26 -11.41 12.08
CA PHE A 20 1.04 -11.73 11.35
C PHE A 20 1.29 -11.99 9.86
N ILE A 21 2.19 -11.22 9.26
CA ILE A 21 2.57 -11.36 7.85
C ILE A 21 3.50 -12.55 7.61
N GLY A 22 4.30 -12.93 8.61
CA GLY A 22 5.26 -14.03 8.52
C GLY A 22 6.55 -13.69 7.77
N LYS A 23 6.75 -12.41 7.42
CA LYS A 23 7.99 -11.85 6.89
C LYS A 23 8.22 -10.44 7.43
N ILE A 24 9.49 -10.04 7.49
CA ILE A 24 9.87 -8.63 7.62
C ILE A 24 9.84 -8.04 6.21
N GLY A 25 9.13 -6.93 6.01
CA GLY A 25 9.13 -6.26 4.72
C GLY A 25 10.46 -5.58 4.41
N THR A 26 10.81 -5.58 3.13
CA THR A 26 12.14 -5.14 2.63
C THR A 26 12.04 -4.16 1.47
N ASP A 27 10.84 -3.65 1.14
CA ASP A 27 10.62 -2.81 -0.04
C ASP A 27 11.49 -1.55 -0.05
N ILE A 28 11.74 -0.97 1.13
CA ILE A 28 12.58 0.22 1.29
C ILE A 28 14.04 -0.12 0.99
N GLU A 29 14.56 -1.19 1.58
CA GLU A 29 15.95 -1.65 1.42
C GLU A 29 16.25 -2.11 0.00
N ASP A 30 15.26 -2.74 -0.64
CA ASP A 30 15.36 -3.30 -2.00
C ASP A 30 15.16 -2.23 -3.08
N TYR A 31 14.99 -0.96 -2.70
CA TYR A 31 14.76 0.16 -3.61
C TYR A 31 13.56 -0.08 -4.53
N LYS A 32 12.50 -0.72 -4.01
CA LYS A 32 11.31 -1.00 -4.82
C LYS A 32 10.55 0.29 -5.11
N CYS A 33 10.00 0.36 -6.31
CA CYS A 33 9.01 1.37 -6.68
C CYS A 33 7.64 0.99 -6.09
N SER A 34 7.56 0.97 -4.77
CA SER A 34 6.33 0.66 -4.03
C SER A 34 5.36 1.84 -4.10
N TRP A 35 4.08 1.57 -3.89
CA TRP A 35 3.05 2.61 -3.81
C TRP A 35 3.40 3.66 -2.75
N LEU A 36 3.94 3.25 -1.59
CA LEU A 36 4.30 4.15 -0.50
C LEU A 36 5.35 5.20 -0.89
N VAL A 37 6.43 4.80 -1.58
CA VAL A 37 7.46 5.78 -1.97
C VAL A 37 6.95 6.78 -3.00
N VAL A 38 6.09 6.33 -3.92
CA VAL A 38 5.47 7.22 -4.90
C VAL A 38 4.52 8.21 -4.23
N GLN A 39 3.69 7.76 -3.29
CA GLN A 39 2.80 8.64 -2.54
C GLN A 39 3.57 9.63 -1.65
N ALA A 40 4.69 9.19 -1.07
CA ALA A 40 5.56 10.05 -0.29
C ALA A 40 6.17 11.15 -1.17
N LEU A 41 6.74 10.80 -2.33
CA LEU A 41 7.34 11.76 -3.27
C LEU A 41 6.33 12.80 -3.79
N GLU A 42 5.07 12.39 -3.97
CA GLU A 42 3.98 13.28 -4.42
C GLU A 42 3.59 14.31 -3.36
N ARG A 43 3.70 13.96 -2.07
CA ARG A 43 3.24 14.79 -0.93
C ARG A 43 4.35 15.53 -0.20
N ALA A 44 5.57 15.04 -0.31
CA ALA A 44 6.73 15.59 0.36
C ALA A 44 7.11 16.97 -0.18
N ASP A 45 7.54 17.85 0.72
CA ASP A 45 8.30 19.05 0.33
C ASP A 45 9.75 18.70 -0.06
N GLU A 46 10.53 19.70 -0.49
CA GLU A 46 11.90 19.49 -0.94
C GLU A 46 12.82 18.93 0.16
N SER A 47 12.62 19.32 1.41
CA SER A 47 13.43 18.83 2.53
C SER A 47 13.12 17.36 2.85
N GLN A 48 11.85 16.99 2.80
CA GLN A 48 11.36 15.63 2.98
C GLN A 48 11.78 14.72 1.81
N LYS A 49 11.79 15.23 0.58
CA LYS A 49 12.31 14.49 -0.59
C LYS A 49 13.79 14.18 -0.45
N SER A 50 14.60 15.10 0.09
CA SER A 50 16.01 14.81 0.39
C SER A 50 16.18 13.61 1.33
N ILE A 51 15.31 13.48 2.35
CA ILE A 51 15.32 12.31 3.24
C ILE A 51 15.11 11.02 2.43
N LEU A 52 14.13 11.00 1.52
CA LEU A 52 13.91 9.84 0.65
C LEU A 52 15.13 9.54 -0.23
N PHE A 53 15.69 10.54 -0.90
CA PHE A 53 16.83 10.34 -1.81
C PHE A 53 18.10 9.86 -1.11
N GLU A 54 18.32 10.28 0.14
CA GLU A 54 19.49 9.89 0.92
C GLU A 54 19.36 8.48 1.54
N ASN A 55 18.14 8.10 1.93
CA ASN A 55 17.91 6.95 2.81
C ASN A 55 17.20 5.75 2.13
N TYR A 56 16.45 5.97 1.04
CA TYR A 56 15.74 4.89 0.34
C TYR A 56 16.72 3.97 -0.41
N GLY A 57 16.50 2.64 -0.40
CA GLY A 57 17.41 1.63 -0.98
C GLY A 57 18.68 1.36 -0.18
N LYS A 58 18.73 1.80 1.08
CA LYS A 58 19.85 1.51 1.97
C LYS A 58 19.47 0.36 2.90
N LYS A 59 20.37 -0.61 3.05
CA LYS A 59 20.21 -1.74 3.98
C LYS A 59 20.46 -1.36 5.45
N ASP A 60 20.92 -0.15 5.71
CA ASP A 60 21.13 0.35 7.07
C ASP A 60 19.77 0.55 7.75
N PRO A 61 19.48 -0.13 8.88
CA PRO A 61 18.23 0.04 9.61
C PRO A 61 17.94 1.50 10.02
N ALA A 62 18.96 2.33 10.24
CA ALA A 62 18.78 3.74 10.57
C ALA A 62 18.22 4.54 9.38
N CYS A 63 18.63 4.19 8.15
CA CYS A 63 18.07 4.77 6.93
C CYS A 63 16.61 4.32 6.73
N VAL A 64 16.33 3.03 6.93
CA VAL A 64 14.96 2.50 6.85
C VAL A 64 14.03 3.19 7.85
N ALA A 65 14.48 3.36 9.09
CA ALA A 65 13.72 4.05 10.14
C ALA A 65 13.36 5.48 9.74
N LYS A 66 14.31 6.25 9.18
CA LYS A 66 14.04 7.62 8.68
C LYS A 66 12.97 7.65 7.59
N VAL A 67 12.99 6.69 6.66
CA VAL A 67 11.96 6.59 5.62
C VAL A 67 10.60 6.27 6.24
N LYS A 68 10.54 5.32 7.18
CA LYS A 68 9.30 4.95 7.87
C LYS A 68 8.74 6.10 8.71
N ASP A 69 9.59 6.88 9.37
CA ASP A 69 9.16 8.03 10.16
C ASP A 69 8.65 9.16 9.26
N LEU A 70 9.27 9.38 8.11
CA LEU A 70 8.73 10.30 7.10
C LEU A 70 7.36 9.83 6.58
N TYR A 71 7.14 8.54 6.35
CA TYR A 71 5.83 8.03 5.95
C TYR A 71 4.74 8.29 7.00
N LYS A 72 5.09 8.22 8.29
CA LYS A 72 4.18 8.59 9.39
C LYS A 72 3.92 10.10 9.41
N GLU A 73 4.95 10.92 9.22
CA GLU A 73 4.83 12.37 9.15
C GLU A 73 3.89 12.81 8.02
N LEU A 74 3.99 12.16 6.85
CA LEU A 74 3.11 12.37 5.70
C LEU A 74 1.73 11.69 5.85
N ASN A 75 1.47 11.02 6.98
CA ASN A 75 0.24 10.32 7.30
C ASN A 75 -0.22 9.35 6.20
N LEU A 76 0.72 8.57 5.64
CA LEU A 76 0.43 7.69 4.51
C LEU A 76 -0.51 6.52 4.85
N GLU A 77 -0.64 6.17 6.13
CA GLU A 77 -1.65 5.22 6.62
C GLU A 77 -3.08 5.74 6.34
N ALA A 78 -3.35 7.01 6.65
CA ALA A 78 -4.65 7.62 6.33
C ALA A 78 -4.90 7.69 4.81
N VAL A 79 -3.86 8.04 4.04
CA VAL A 79 -3.92 8.07 2.57
C VAL A 79 -4.25 6.69 2.00
N PHE A 80 -3.65 5.63 2.56
CA PHE A 80 -3.95 4.26 2.18
C PHE A 80 -5.40 3.89 2.50
N HIS A 81 -5.89 4.20 3.69
CA HIS A 81 -7.27 3.89 4.07
C HIS A 81 -8.31 4.63 3.22
N GLU A 82 -8.01 5.86 2.81
CA GLU A 82 -8.83 6.60 1.86
C GLU A 82 -8.84 5.89 0.49
N TYR A 83 -7.66 5.58 -0.05
CA TYR A 83 -7.52 4.84 -1.31
C TYR A 83 -8.22 3.46 -1.28
N GLU A 84 -8.11 2.73 -0.17
CA GLU A 84 -8.76 1.43 0.02
C GLU A 84 -10.28 1.55 -0.01
N SER A 85 -10.84 2.54 0.69
CA SER A 85 -12.28 2.82 0.72
C SER A 85 -12.81 3.20 -0.66
N GLU A 86 -12.11 4.09 -1.38
CA GLU A 86 -12.49 4.51 -2.73
C GLU A 86 -12.39 3.37 -3.74
N SER A 87 -11.29 2.61 -3.69
CA SER A 87 -11.07 1.45 -4.56
C SER A 87 -12.15 0.40 -4.35
N TYR A 88 -12.52 0.12 -3.10
CA TYR A 88 -13.59 -0.82 -2.79
C TYR A 88 -14.93 -0.36 -3.35
N LYS A 89 -15.33 0.90 -3.11
CA LYS A 89 -16.58 1.47 -3.63
C LYS A 89 -16.65 1.37 -5.16
N LYS A 90 -15.56 1.74 -5.83
CA LYS A 90 -15.46 1.66 -7.29
C LYS A 90 -15.59 0.21 -7.77
N LEU A 91 -14.86 -0.73 -7.16
CA LEU A 91 -14.91 -2.14 -7.55
C LEU A 91 -16.31 -2.74 -7.35
N ILE A 92 -17.00 -2.41 -6.26
CA ILE A 92 -18.39 -2.85 -6.05
C ILE A 92 -19.31 -2.29 -7.13
N ALA A 93 -19.22 -0.99 -7.43
CA ALA A 93 -20.05 -0.36 -8.48
C ALA A 93 -19.80 -1.00 -9.86
N ASP A 94 -18.54 -1.22 -10.23
CA ASP A 94 -18.16 -1.87 -11.50
C ASP A 94 -18.67 -3.32 -11.56
N ILE A 95 -18.61 -4.05 -10.44
CA ILE A 95 -19.14 -5.42 -10.35
C ILE A 95 -20.66 -5.42 -10.47
N GLU A 96 -21.37 -4.47 -9.87
CA GLU A 96 -22.84 -4.41 -9.92
C GLU A 96 -23.35 -3.97 -11.29
N ALA A 97 -22.56 -3.20 -12.04
CA ALA A 97 -22.84 -2.84 -13.42
C ALA A 97 -22.67 -4.01 -14.42
N GLN A 98 -22.02 -5.11 -14.03
CA GLN A 98 -21.82 -6.29 -14.90
C GLN A 98 -23.16 -7.03 -15.13
N PRO A 99 -23.65 -7.21 -16.37
CA PRO A 99 -24.94 -7.84 -16.65
C PRO A 99 -25.11 -9.28 -16.12
N SER A 100 -24.03 -10.07 -16.08
CA SER A 100 -24.13 -11.48 -15.66
C SER A 100 -24.05 -11.64 -14.15
N VAL A 101 -25.18 -12.00 -13.52
CA VAL A 101 -25.27 -12.30 -12.08
C VAL A 101 -24.27 -13.39 -11.65
N ALA A 102 -24.02 -14.38 -12.51
CA ALA A 102 -23.03 -15.42 -12.23
C ALA A 102 -21.61 -14.84 -12.13
N VAL A 103 -21.25 -13.93 -13.04
CA VAL A 103 -19.96 -13.23 -13.01
C VAL A 103 -19.88 -12.30 -11.80
N GLN A 104 -20.96 -11.58 -11.46
CA GLN A 104 -21.00 -10.75 -10.25
C GLN A 104 -20.66 -11.56 -9.00
N LYS A 105 -21.26 -12.75 -8.84
CA LYS A 105 -20.99 -13.63 -7.69
C LYS A 105 -19.53 -14.05 -7.61
N VAL A 106 -18.92 -14.38 -8.75
CA VAL A 106 -17.49 -14.71 -8.82
C VAL A 106 -16.66 -13.50 -8.40
N LEU A 107 -16.87 -12.34 -9.00
CA LEU A 107 -16.08 -11.13 -8.71
C LEU A 107 -16.24 -10.66 -7.25
N LYS A 108 -17.46 -10.69 -6.70
CA LYS A 108 -17.71 -10.41 -5.27
C LYS A 108 -16.96 -11.39 -4.37
N SER A 109 -16.91 -12.68 -4.72
CA SER A 109 -16.14 -13.68 -3.99
C SER A 109 -14.64 -13.38 -3.97
N PHE A 110 -14.06 -12.94 -5.09
CA PHE A 110 -12.66 -12.51 -5.12
C PHE A 110 -12.42 -11.24 -4.30
N LEU A 111 -13.27 -10.23 -4.43
CA LEU A 111 -13.14 -8.97 -3.70
C LEU A 111 -13.21 -9.19 -2.18
N HIS A 112 -14.13 -10.04 -1.72
CA HIS A 112 -14.28 -10.35 -0.29
C HIS A 112 -13.04 -11.03 0.30
N LYS A 113 -12.30 -11.80 -0.51
CA LYS A 113 -11.06 -12.46 -0.05
C LYS A 113 -9.89 -11.50 0.17
N ILE A 114 -9.91 -10.34 -0.49
CA ILE A 114 -8.79 -9.40 -0.47
C ILE A 114 -9.09 -8.10 0.29
N TYR A 115 -10.36 -7.73 0.42
CA TYR A 115 -10.75 -6.50 1.10
C TYR A 115 -10.36 -6.54 2.58
N MET A 116 -9.67 -5.50 3.05
CA MET A 116 -9.13 -5.39 4.42
C MET A 116 -8.31 -6.62 4.86
N ARG A 117 -7.61 -7.26 3.92
CA ARG A 117 -6.72 -8.37 4.25
C ARG A 117 -5.62 -7.86 5.18
N GLN A 118 -5.25 -8.70 6.14
CA GLN A 118 -4.15 -8.42 7.06
C GLN A 118 -2.86 -9.14 6.64
N LYS A 119 -2.92 -10.02 5.64
CA LYS A 119 -1.79 -10.78 5.07
C LYS A 119 -2.03 -11.19 3.63
#